data_AF-A0A842KFV0-F1
#
_entry.id   AF-A0A842KFV0-F1
#
_cell.length_a   1.000
_cell.length_b   1.000
_cell.length_c   1.000
_cell.angle_alpha   90.00
_cell.angle_beta   90.00
_cell.angle_gamma   90.00
#
_symmetry.space_group_name_H-M   'P 1'
#
loop_
_entity.id
_entity.type
_entity.pdbx_description
1 polymer ?
#
loop_
_entity_poly.entity_id
_entity_poly.type
_entity_poly.pdbx_seq_one_letter_code
_entity_poly.pdbx_strand_id
1 'polypeptide(L)'
;MPFYIKAVEELIIFDNPPISLISNKKIGFNIVLHVGGNGERNYTKIQDAINDSNGGDTIIVHGGIYEENLTVNKSLKIFGENAKIKTSSIEIYSNDVYIEGFSIEGVKKEIQ
;
A
#
# COMPACT_ATOMS: atom_id res chain seq x y z
N MET A 1 -31.99 30.13 24.48
CA MET A 1 -31.94 28.89 23.67
C MET A 1 -30.79 29.03 22.70
N PRO A 2 -29.74 28.20 22.78
CA PRO A 2 -28.66 28.24 21.79
C PRO A 2 -29.14 27.64 20.46
N PHE A 3 -28.74 28.25 19.35
CA PHE A 3 -29.05 27.81 18.01
C PHE A 3 -28.19 26.58 17.65
N TYR A 4 -28.84 25.49 17.24
CA TYR A 4 -28.22 24.33 16.63
C TYR A 4 -27.64 24.74 15.26
N ILE A 5 -26.31 24.76 15.12
CA ILE A 5 -25.68 24.70 13.80
C ILE A 5 -25.93 23.28 13.27
N LYS A 6 -26.86 23.14 12.32
CA LYS A 6 -27.13 21.87 11.64
C LYS A 6 -26.19 21.68 10.44
N ALA A 7 -24.88 21.82 10.69
CA ALA A 7 -23.82 21.66 9.68
C ALA A 7 -22.51 21.09 10.28
N VAL A 8 -22.56 20.51 11.48
CA VAL A 8 -21.38 19.95 12.18
C VAL A 8 -21.47 18.45 12.42
N GLU A 9 -22.32 17.74 11.67
CA GLU A 9 -21.91 16.39 11.28
C GLU A 9 -20.92 16.58 10.12
N GLU A 10 -19.75 17.08 10.49
CA GLU A 10 -18.53 16.78 9.77
C GLU A 10 -18.61 15.29 9.43
N LEU A 11 -18.56 14.99 8.13
CA LEU A 11 -18.30 13.66 7.63
C LEU A 11 -17.30 13.02 8.59
N ILE A 12 -17.66 11.93 9.27
CA ILE A 12 -16.74 11.26 10.18
C ILE A 12 -15.67 10.63 9.28
N ILE A 13 -14.65 11.42 8.92
CA ILE A 13 -13.47 11.04 8.13
C ILE A 13 -12.45 10.46 9.11
N PHE A 14 -12.80 9.37 9.79
CA PHE A 14 -11.82 8.66 10.63
C PHE A 14 -11.56 7.22 10.18
N ASP A 15 -12.29 6.79 9.17
CA ASP A 15 -12.05 5.52 8.52
C ASP A 15 -11.60 5.83 7.10
N ASN A 16 -10.34 5.53 6.80
CA ASN A 16 -9.83 5.46 5.44
C ASN A 16 -10.18 4.08 4.86
N PRO A 17 -11.25 3.94 4.07
CA PRO A 17 -11.20 3.26 2.79
C PRO A 17 -10.90 4.30 1.70
N PRO A 18 -10.45 3.88 0.49
CA PRO A 18 -10.42 4.78 -0.64
C PRO A 18 -11.80 5.45 -0.79
N ILE A 19 -11.80 6.78 -0.77
CA ILE A 19 -13.02 7.58 -0.93
C ILE A 19 -13.63 7.21 -2.29
N SER A 20 -14.74 6.48 -2.29
CA SER A 20 -15.62 6.39 -3.45
C SER A 20 -16.63 7.53 -3.37
N LEU A 21 -16.20 8.73 -3.79
CA LEU A 21 -17.12 9.83 -4.03
C LEU A 21 -18.05 9.41 -5.18
N ILE A 22 -19.34 9.29 -4.89
CA ILE A 22 -20.41 9.09 -5.88
C ILE A 22 -20.51 10.38 -6.72
N SER A 23 -19.54 10.57 -7.61
CA SER A 23 -19.51 11.58 -8.65
C SER A 23 -18.64 10.99 -9.75
N ASN A 24 -19.08 11.10 -11.01
CA ASN A 24 -18.43 10.52 -12.20
C ASN A 24 -17.05 11.13 -12.53
N LYS A 25 -16.29 11.53 -11.51
CA LYS A 25 -14.92 12.01 -11.58
C LYS A 25 -14.21 11.59 -10.28
N LYS A 26 -13.49 10.46 -10.35
CA LYS A 26 -12.51 10.03 -9.34
C LYS A 26 -11.50 11.18 -9.20
N ILE A 27 -11.58 11.95 -8.11
CA ILE A 27 -10.57 12.96 -7.81
C ILE A 27 -9.33 12.17 -7.38
N GLY A 28 -8.33 12.13 -8.25
CA GLY A 28 -7.12 11.31 -8.07
C GLY A 28 -6.25 11.84 -6.93
N PHE A 29 -6.54 11.41 -5.71
CA PHE A 29 -5.60 11.50 -4.61
C PHE A 29 -4.77 10.23 -4.60
N ASN A 30 -3.45 10.37 -4.70
CA ASN A 30 -2.54 9.28 -4.38
C ASN A 30 -2.65 9.02 -2.88
N ILE A 31 -2.83 7.75 -2.51
CA ILE A 31 -2.96 7.35 -1.11
C ILE A 31 -1.70 6.65 -0.62
N VAL A 32 -1.60 6.51 0.70
CA VAL A 32 -0.54 5.74 1.36
C VAL A 32 -1.15 4.48 1.96
N LEU A 33 -0.59 3.32 1.62
CA LEU A 33 -0.95 2.02 2.17
C LEU A 33 0.19 1.52 3.07
N HIS A 34 -0.15 0.79 4.14
CA HIS A 34 0.83 0.29 5.11
C HIS A 34 0.83 -1.24 5.20
N VAL A 35 2.01 -1.83 5.23
CA VAL A 35 2.22 -3.29 5.38
C VAL A 35 2.99 -3.55 6.67
N GLY A 36 2.50 -4.45 7.53
CA GLY A 36 3.20 -4.93 8.73
C GLY A 36 3.19 -4.00 9.95
N GLY A 37 2.37 -2.94 9.96
CA GLY A 37 2.22 -2.04 11.11
C GLY A 37 1.15 -2.50 12.12
N ASN A 38 1.13 -1.91 13.33
CA ASN A 38 0.22 -2.27 14.43
C ASN A 38 -1.15 -1.55 14.43
N GLY A 39 -1.64 -1.11 13.27
CA GLY A 39 -2.92 -0.42 13.12
C GLY A 39 -3.98 -1.29 12.42
N GLU A 40 -5.25 -0.93 12.59
CA GLU A 40 -6.32 -1.53 11.82
C GLU A 40 -6.11 -1.29 10.31
N ARG A 41 -6.52 -2.26 9.49
CA ARG A 41 -6.49 -2.20 8.01
C ARG A 41 -5.09 -2.13 7.38
N ASN A 42 -4.05 -2.44 8.13
CA ASN A 42 -2.75 -2.71 7.54
C ASN A 42 -2.74 -4.05 6.82
N TYR A 43 -2.02 -4.10 5.70
CA TYR A 43 -1.75 -5.33 5.00
C TYR A 43 -0.71 -6.15 5.78
N THR A 44 -0.79 -7.46 5.69
CA THR A 44 0.25 -8.36 6.21
C THR A 44 1.21 -8.80 5.10
N LYS A 45 0.83 -8.62 3.83
CA LYS A 45 1.58 -8.99 2.62
C LYS A 45 1.80 -7.76 1.75
N ILE A 46 2.98 -7.64 1.16
CA ILE A 46 3.32 -6.54 0.25
C ILE A 46 2.53 -6.70 -1.05
N GLN A 47 2.35 -7.93 -1.54
CA GLN A 47 1.61 -8.15 -2.80
C GLN A 47 0.13 -7.74 -2.70
N ASP A 48 -0.51 -7.91 -1.55
CA ASP A 48 -1.91 -7.48 -1.36
C ASP A 48 -2.02 -5.95 -1.42
N ALA A 49 -1.07 -5.22 -0.83
CA ALA A 49 -1.01 -3.76 -0.95
C ALA A 49 -0.78 -3.32 -2.41
N ILE A 50 0.08 -4.01 -3.16
CA ILE A 50 0.29 -3.74 -4.59
C ILE A 50 -1.01 -3.96 -5.39
N ASN A 51 -1.74 -5.04 -5.08
CA ASN A 51 -2.99 -5.40 -5.75
C ASN A 51 -4.09 -4.35 -5.54
N ASP A 52 -4.18 -3.79 -4.33
CA ASP A 52 -5.19 -2.79 -3.98
C ASP A 52 -4.82 -1.36 -4.37
N SER A 53 -3.52 -1.08 -4.56
CA SER A 53 -3.04 0.25 -4.97
C SER A 53 -3.53 0.66 -6.36
N ASN A 54 -3.68 1.96 -6.58
CA ASN A 54 -3.79 2.60 -7.89
C ASN A 54 -2.42 3.12 -8.36
N GLY A 55 -2.28 3.39 -9.66
CA GLY A 55 -1.08 4.06 -10.16
C GLY A 55 -0.89 5.43 -9.51
N GLY A 56 0.31 5.68 -9.00
CA GLY A 56 0.69 6.89 -8.26
C GLY A 56 0.70 6.73 -6.73
N ASP A 57 0.12 5.64 -6.21
CA ASP A 57 0.07 5.39 -4.76
C ASP A 57 1.44 5.06 -4.16
N THR A 58 1.53 5.20 -2.83
CA THR A 58 2.72 4.87 -2.05
C THR A 58 2.42 3.74 -1.07
N ILE A 59 3.34 2.78 -0.97
CA ILE A 59 3.27 1.66 -0.03
C ILE A 59 4.44 1.81 0.95
N ILE A 60 4.14 1.84 2.25
CA ILE A 60 5.13 1.82 3.33
C ILE A 60 5.12 0.44 3.98
N VAL A 61 6.26 -0.24 3.94
CA VAL A 61 6.44 -1.58 4.50
C VAL A 61 7.26 -1.49 5.77
N HIS A 62 6.59 -1.72 6.90
CA HIS A 62 7.20 -1.71 8.22
C HIS A 62 8.15 -2.89 8.41
N GLY A 63 9.08 -2.76 9.37
CA GLY A 63 10.08 -3.77 9.67
C GLY A 63 9.48 -5.16 9.90
N GLY A 64 10.01 -6.16 9.19
CA GLY A 64 9.50 -7.52 9.17
C GLY A 64 10.20 -8.38 8.12
N ILE A 65 9.89 -9.68 8.10
CA ILE A 65 10.34 -10.61 7.07
C ILE A 65 9.13 -11.02 6.24
N TYR A 66 9.19 -10.73 4.95
CA TYR A 66 8.13 -10.99 3.98
C TYR A 66 8.60 -12.06 3.01
N GLU A 67 8.06 -13.27 3.15
CA GLU A 67 8.38 -14.42 2.30
C GLU A 67 7.37 -14.51 1.15
N GLU A 68 7.62 -13.79 0.06
CA GLU A 68 6.71 -13.67 -1.08
C GLU A 68 7.44 -13.28 -2.37
N ASN A 69 6.83 -13.62 -3.52
CA ASN A 69 7.25 -13.09 -4.82
C ASN A 69 6.40 -11.86 -5.15
N LEU A 70 7.03 -10.86 -5.76
CA LEU A 70 6.35 -9.60 -6.06
C LEU A 70 6.16 -9.43 -7.57
N THR A 71 4.96 -8.99 -7.94
CA THR A 71 4.61 -8.56 -9.29
C THR A 71 4.09 -7.14 -9.23
N VAL A 72 4.88 -6.18 -9.71
CA VAL A 72 4.58 -4.76 -9.71
C VAL A 72 4.17 -4.32 -11.11
N ASN A 73 2.85 -4.24 -11.33
CA ASN A 73 2.25 -3.92 -12.63
C ASN A 73 1.59 -2.52 -12.68
N LYS A 74 1.87 -1.68 -11.69
CA LYS A 74 1.38 -0.29 -11.60
C LYS A 74 2.55 0.64 -11.24
N SER A 75 2.49 1.89 -11.67
CA SER A 75 3.44 2.93 -11.26
C SER A 75 3.27 3.20 -9.77
N LEU A 76 4.22 2.77 -8.94
CA LEU A 76 4.11 2.78 -7.48
C LEU A 76 5.42 3.21 -6.84
N LYS A 77 5.31 3.80 -5.65
CA LYS A 77 6.45 3.98 -4.75
C LYS A 77 6.32 3.02 -3.58
N ILE A 78 7.32 2.19 -3.35
CA ILE A 78 7.31 1.14 -2.32
C ILE A 78 8.55 1.35 -1.45
N PHE A 79 8.34 1.73 -0.19
CA PHE A 79 9.41 2.04 0.75
C PHE A 79 9.43 1.04 1.90
N GLY A 80 10.58 0.43 2.13
CA GLY A 80 10.82 -0.42 3.29
C GLY A 80 11.45 0.36 4.45
N GLU A 81 10.97 0.12 5.67
CA GLU A 81 11.53 0.66 6.91
C GLU A 81 12.20 -0.47 7.69
N ASN A 82 13.40 -0.88 7.24
CA ASN A 82 14.10 -2.08 7.73
C ASN A 82 13.35 -3.40 7.46
N ALA A 83 12.59 -3.45 6.37
CA ALA A 83 11.91 -4.65 5.91
C ALA A 83 12.86 -5.56 5.12
N LYS A 84 12.71 -6.88 5.31
CA LYS A 84 13.40 -7.91 4.52
C LYS A 84 12.41 -8.64 3.62
N ILE A 85 12.70 -8.71 2.33
CA ILE A 85 11.98 -9.54 1.36
C ILE A 85 12.79 -10.80 1.10
N LYS A 86 12.21 -11.96 1.38
CA LYS A 86 12.74 -13.26 0.96
C LYS A 86 11.95 -13.75 -0.24
N THR A 87 12.60 -13.90 -1.38
CA THR A 87 11.88 -14.05 -2.65
C THR A 87 12.67 -14.85 -3.68
N SER A 88 11.95 -15.50 -4.59
CA SER A 88 12.55 -16.07 -5.82
C SER A 88 12.55 -15.04 -6.95
N SER A 89 11.59 -14.11 -6.97
CA SER A 89 11.44 -13.12 -8.03
C SER A 89 10.73 -11.84 -7.58
N ILE A 90 11.21 -10.73 -8.12
CA ILE A 90 10.52 -9.44 -8.13
C ILE A 90 10.42 -9.04 -9.60
N GLU A 91 9.18 -9.02 -10.11
CA GLU A 91 8.88 -8.74 -11.50
C GLU A 91 8.22 -7.37 -11.62
N ILE A 92 8.77 -6.52 -12.48
CA ILE A 92 8.31 -5.14 -12.67
C ILE A 92 7.84 -4.98 -14.12
N TYR A 93 6.55 -4.66 -14.30
CA TYR A 93 5.90 -4.55 -15.60
C TYR A 93 5.41 -3.12 -15.92
N SER A 94 5.64 -2.16 -15.03
CA SER A 94 5.18 -0.78 -15.18
C SER A 94 6.32 0.21 -15.14
N ASN A 95 6.12 1.37 -15.78
CA ASN A 95 7.04 2.50 -15.68
C ASN A 95 6.84 3.22 -14.34
N ASP A 96 7.83 4.02 -13.94
CA ASP A 96 7.78 4.86 -12.74
C ASP A 96 7.54 4.06 -11.44
N VAL A 97 8.23 2.93 -11.32
CA VAL A 97 8.26 2.09 -10.11
C VAL A 97 9.52 2.39 -9.30
N TYR A 98 9.34 2.70 -8.03
CA TYR A 98 10.41 2.95 -7.07
C TYR A 98 10.30 1.92 -5.95
N ILE A 99 11.35 1.13 -5.73
CA ILE A 99 11.44 0.15 -4.64
C ILE A 99 12.72 0.44 -3.87
N GLU A 100 12.60 0.93 -2.65
CA GLU A 100 13.73 1.42 -1.85
C GLU A 100 13.60 1.00 -0.38
N GLY A 101 14.71 0.93 0.36
CA GLY A 101 14.71 0.67 1.80
C GLY A 101 14.55 -0.79 2.24
N PHE A 102 14.74 -1.75 1.32
CA PHE A 102 14.62 -3.18 1.60
C PHE A 102 15.98 -3.89 1.69
N SER A 103 16.06 -4.88 2.57
CA SER A 103 17.00 -6.00 2.43
C SER A 103 16.35 -7.08 1.57
N ILE A 104 16.99 -7.52 0.47
CA ILE A 104 16.44 -8.56 -0.40
C ILE A 104 17.31 -9.81 -0.30
N GLU A 105 16.68 -10.95 -0.02
CA GLU A 105 17.32 -12.26 0.12
C GLU A 105 16.69 -13.23 -0.87
N GLY A 106 17.50 -13.76 -1.79
CA GLY A 106 17.05 -14.76 -2.75
C GLY A 106 16.85 -16.12 -2.09
N VAL A 107 15.69 -16.75 -2.28
CA VAL A 107 15.50 -18.16 -1.87
C VAL A 107 15.93 -19.10 -3.01
N LYS A 108 16.75 -20.12 -2.68
CA LYS A 108 17.17 -21.12 -3.66
C LYS A 108 15.96 -21.89 -4.16
N LYS A 109 15.75 -21.91 -5.48
CA LYS A 109 14.85 -22.87 -6.11
C LYS A 109 15.57 -24.21 -6.15
N GLU A 110 15.16 -25.15 -5.30
CA GLU A 110 15.63 -26.53 -5.43
C GLU A 110 15.09 -27.09 -6.75
N ILE A 111 16.01 -27.48 -7.63
CA ILE A 111 15.67 -28.22 -8.85
C ILE A 111 15.48 -29.67 -8.39
N GLN A 112 14.24 -30.16 -8.44
CA GLN A 112 13.92 -31.59 -8.28
C GLN A 112 14.24 -32.36 -9.56
#